data_AF-A0A3B5M5Q8-F1
#
_entry.id   AF-A0A3B5M5Q8-F1
#
_cell.length_a   1.000
_cell.length_b   1.000
_cell.length_c   1.000
_cell.angle_alpha   90.00
_cell.angle_beta   90.00
_cell.angle_gamma   90.00
#
_symmetry.space_group_name_H-M   'P 1'
#
loop_
_entity.id
_entity.type
_entity.pdbx_description
1 polymer ?
#
loop_
_entity_poly.entity_id
_entity_poly.type
_entity_poly.pdbx_seq_one_letter_code
_entity_poly.pdbx_strand_id
1 'polypeptide(L)'
;MPGFIGLTLVQTLTPLRIFGMLTFPSDLESLQELANTLKFYKTENYSYVLLLFCSAYLYKQSFAIPGSSFLNMLGGAIFGPWVGLMLTCLLATFGSTFCFLLSSAFGKQYVVHFFPEKVALLQMKVEENRSSLFFFLLFLRFFPMTPNWFLNITCPVLNIPLSIFFFSVLIGLIPYNFICVRTGSVLSQLSSLDDIFSWGTLTQLLAIALMALLPGALIKRFGTAHLKLDGVTSNGTGRDRKSR
;
A
#
# COMPACT_ATOMS: atom_id res chain seq x y z
N MET A 1 17.55 -45.62 -19.74
CA MET A 1 17.74 -44.31 -19.08
C MET A 1 16.96 -43.17 -19.76
N PRO A 2 15.61 -43.11 -19.72
CA PRO A 2 14.85 -41.97 -20.27
C PRO A 2 14.10 -41.12 -19.20
N GLY A 3 14.03 -41.57 -17.93
CA GLY A 3 13.18 -40.95 -16.90
C GLY A 3 13.73 -39.67 -16.26
N PHE A 4 15.03 -39.39 -16.35
CA PHE A 4 15.66 -38.24 -15.68
C PHE A 4 15.59 -36.92 -16.47
N ILE A 5 15.39 -37.00 -17.79
CA ILE A 5 15.34 -35.81 -18.66
C ILE A 5 13.93 -35.18 -18.61
N GLY A 6 12.89 -35.98 -18.38
CA GLY A 6 11.50 -35.49 -18.24
C GLY A 6 11.25 -34.71 -16.95
N LEU A 7 11.79 -35.14 -15.82
CA LEU A 7 11.60 -34.44 -14.53
C LEU A 7 12.31 -33.08 -14.50
N THR A 8 13.51 -32.99 -15.07
CA THR A 8 14.28 -31.75 -15.13
C THR A 8 13.64 -30.73 -16.08
N LEU A 9 13.04 -31.16 -17.19
CA LEU A 9 12.22 -30.30 -18.07
C LEU A 9 10.93 -29.83 -17.39
N VAL A 10 10.22 -30.69 -16.65
CA VAL A 10 9.01 -30.28 -15.91
C VAL A 10 9.35 -29.31 -14.77
N GLN A 11 10.45 -29.50 -14.06
CA GLN A 11 10.93 -28.57 -13.01
C GLN A 11 11.51 -27.26 -13.55
N THR A 12 12.01 -27.23 -14.79
CA THR A 12 12.48 -25.98 -15.44
C THR A 12 11.37 -25.26 -16.19
N LEU A 13 10.34 -25.96 -16.67
CA LEU A 13 9.18 -25.38 -17.33
C LEU A 13 8.09 -24.90 -16.36
N THR A 14 8.04 -25.41 -15.13
CA THR A 14 7.14 -24.94 -14.07
C THR A 14 7.38 -23.49 -13.64
N PRO A 15 8.62 -23.01 -13.40
CA PRO A 15 8.85 -21.58 -13.15
C PRO A 15 8.51 -20.71 -14.37
N LEU A 16 8.69 -21.24 -15.60
CA LEU A 16 8.31 -20.54 -16.84
C LEU A 16 6.79 -20.44 -17.04
N ARG A 17 6.02 -21.45 -16.64
CA ARG A 17 4.54 -21.38 -16.61
C ARG A 17 4.01 -20.42 -15.56
N ILE A 18 4.66 -20.33 -14.39
CA ILE A 18 4.32 -19.34 -13.36
C ILE A 18 4.52 -17.91 -13.90
N PHE A 19 5.59 -17.66 -14.67
CA PHE A 19 5.80 -16.37 -15.33
C PHE A 19 4.78 -16.06 -16.43
N GLY A 20 4.28 -17.07 -17.15
CA GLY A 20 3.20 -16.92 -18.13
C GLY A 20 1.81 -16.67 -17.52
N MET A 21 1.56 -17.16 -16.30
CA MET A 21 0.33 -16.92 -15.51
C MET A 21 0.44 -15.75 -14.51
N LEU A 22 1.58 -15.07 -14.44
CA LEU A 22 1.81 -13.89 -13.59
C LEU A 22 1.11 -12.64 -14.18
N THR A 23 -0.09 -12.80 -14.73
CA THR A 23 -0.99 -11.67 -14.90
C THR A 23 -1.33 -11.17 -13.50
N PHE A 24 -1.04 -9.91 -13.21
CA PHE A 24 -1.42 -9.35 -11.92
C PHE A 24 -2.92 -9.53 -11.74
N PRO A 25 -3.39 -10.15 -10.65
CA PRO A 25 -4.81 -10.38 -10.44
C PRO A 25 -5.51 -9.02 -10.39
N SER A 26 -6.29 -8.73 -11.43
CA SER A 26 -7.16 -7.56 -11.50
C SER A 26 -8.47 -7.82 -10.77
N ASP A 27 -8.84 -9.10 -10.61
CA ASP A 27 -10.10 -9.56 -10.06
C ASP A 27 -9.91 -10.51 -8.87
N LEU A 28 -10.94 -10.59 -8.02
CA LEU A 28 -10.97 -11.41 -6.81
C LEU A 28 -10.82 -12.91 -7.10
N GLU A 29 -11.42 -13.38 -8.20
CA GLU A 29 -11.32 -14.78 -8.66
C GLU A 29 -9.88 -15.17 -9.01
N SER A 30 -9.18 -14.34 -9.78
CA SER A 30 -7.78 -14.58 -10.15
C SER A 30 -6.87 -14.60 -8.92
N LEU A 31 -7.19 -13.79 -7.90
CA LEU A 31 -6.46 -13.81 -6.63
C LEU A 31 -6.69 -15.13 -5.88
N GLN A 32 -7.93 -15.64 -5.85
CA GLN A 32 -8.25 -16.92 -5.22
C GLN A 32 -7.55 -18.09 -5.93
N GLU A 33 -7.60 -18.14 -7.26
CA GLU A 33 -6.95 -19.19 -8.05
C GLU A 33 -5.42 -19.19 -7.84
N LEU A 34 -4.81 -17.99 -7.84
CA LEU A 34 -3.39 -17.81 -7.54
C LEU A 34 -3.08 -18.26 -6.11
N ALA A 35 -3.89 -17.85 -5.13
CA ALA A 35 -3.71 -18.23 -3.73
C ALA A 35 -3.78 -19.74 -3.53
N ASN A 36 -4.75 -20.42 -4.16
CA ASN A 36 -4.93 -21.87 -4.10
C ASN A 36 -3.75 -22.62 -4.73
N THR A 37 -3.29 -22.16 -5.90
CA THR A 37 -2.12 -22.70 -6.58
C THR A 37 -0.87 -22.57 -5.71
N LEU A 38 -0.63 -21.38 -5.12
CA LEU A 38 0.51 -21.14 -4.24
C LEU A 38 0.41 -21.92 -2.92
N LYS A 39 -0.79 -22.14 -2.39
CA LYS A 39 -1.01 -22.97 -1.19
C LYS A 39 -0.67 -24.44 -1.45
N PHE A 40 -1.06 -24.96 -2.61
CA PHE A 40 -0.69 -26.32 -3.02
C PHE A 40 0.81 -26.48 -3.28
N TYR A 41 1.47 -25.47 -3.83
CA TYR A 41 2.93 -25.48 -3.99
C TYR A 41 3.69 -25.27 -2.68
N LYS A 42 3.10 -24.56 -1.71
CA LYS A 42 3.67 -24.34 -0.38
C LYS A 42 3.85 -25.65 0.40
N THR A 43 2.99 -26.65 0.18
CA THR A 43 3.12 -27.97 0.83
C THR A 43 4.38 -28.73 0.42
N GLU A 44 4.90 -28.49 -0.79
CA GLU A 44 6.13 -29.13 -1.26
C GLU A 44 7.37 -28.23 -1.09
N ASN A 45 7.24 -26.91 -1.26
CA ASN A 45 8.38 -25.98 -1.25
C ASN A 45 8.05 -24.62 -0.60
N TYR A 46 7.86 -24.61 0.72
CA TYR A 46 7.55 -23.39 1.50
C TYR A 46 8.51 -22.22 1.21
N SER A 47 9.82 -22.49 1.18
CA SER A 47 10.88 -21.50 1.02
C SER A 47 10.80 -20.76 -0.32
N TYR A 48 10.47 -21.50 -1.40
CA TYR A 48 10.38 -20.94 -2.74
C TYR A 48 9.19 -19.98 -2.87
N VAL A 49 8.02 -20.37 -2.37
CA VAL A 49 6.82 -19.53 -2.36
C VAL A 49 7.05 -18.27 -1.54
N LEU A 50 7.71 -18.39 -0.38
CA LEU A 50 8.06 -17.25 0.45
C LEU A 50 9.00 -16.28 -0.28
N LEU A 51 10.07 -16.79 -0.89
CA LEU A 51 11.04 -15.96 -1.63
C LEU A 51 10.41 -15.29 -2.84
N LEU A 52 9.57 -15.99 -3.60
CA LEU A 52 8.85 -15.43 -4.74
C LEU A 52 7.88 -14.33 -4.31
N PHE A 53 7.12 -14.56 -3.25
CA PHE A 53 6.24 -13.55 -2.67
C PHE A 53 7.03 -12.32 -2.20
N CYS A 54 8.14 -12.55 -1.48
CA CYS A 54 8.98 -11.48 -0.97
C CYS A 54 9.60 -10.64 -2.08
N SER A 55 10.16 -11.28 -3.11
CA SER A 55 10.78 -10.58 -4.23
C SER A 55 9.76 -9.79 -5.03
N ALA A 56 8.60 -10.37 -5.35
CA ALA A 56 7.54 -9.68 -6.08
C ALA A 56 7.00 -8.47 -5.30
N TYR A 57 6.79 -8.61 -3.99
CA TYR A 57 6.34 -7.52 -3.14
C TYR A 57 7.38 -6.42 -3.04
N LEU A 58 8.65 -6.75 -2.74
CA LEU A 58 9.72 -5.77 -2.64
C LEU A 58 9.91 -5.03 -3.96
N TYR A 59 9.86 -5.73 -5.10
CA TYR A 59 9.92 -5.12 -6.41
C TYR A 59 8.78 -4.10 -6.59
N LYS A 60 7.52 -4.53 -6.45
CA LYS A 60 6.34 -3.66 -6.52
C LYS A 60 6.46 -2.41 -5.64
N GLN A 61 6.81 -2.62 -4.38
CA GLN A 61 6.86 -1.56 -3.36
C GLN A 61 8.04 -0.60 -3.60
N SER A 62 9.20 -1.11 -4.02
CA SER A 62 10.40 -0.29 -4.29
C SER A 62 10.19 0.63 -5.49
N PHE A 63 9.51 0.15 -6.52
CA PHE A 63 9.17 0.93 -7.72
C PHE A 63 7.87 1.73 -7.58
N ALA A 64 7.31 1.84 -6.37
CA ALA A 64 6.11 2.66 -6.10
C ALA A 64 4.89 2.27 -6.96
N ILE A 65 4.80 1.01 -7.41
CA ILE A 65 3.72 0.53 -8.27
C ILE A 65 2.45 0.34 -7.42
N PRO A 66 1.31 0.96 -7.77
CA PRO A 66 0.05 0.78 -7.05
C PRO A 66 -0.43 -0.68 -7.10
N GLY A 67 -1.19 -1.11 -6.08
CA GLY A 67 -1.70 -2.48 -5.95
C GLY A 67 -1.05 -3.34 -4.87
N SER A 68 -0.43 -2.72 -3.86
CA SER A 68 0.07 -3.42 -2.66
C SER A 68 -1.05 -4.04 -1.81
N SER A 69 -2.29 -3.54 -1.91
CA SER A 69 -3.49 -4.13 -1.29
C SER A 69 -3.68 -5.60 -1.66
N PHE A 70 -3.58 -5.93 -2.95
CA PHE A 70 -3.76 -7.30 -3.45
C PHE A 70 -2.68 -8.24 -2.90
N LEU A 71 -1.43 -7.79 -2.83
CA LEU A 71 -0.35 -8.59 -2.25
C LEU A 71 -0.51 -8.79 -0.74
N ASN A 72 -1.02 -7.80 -0.02
CA ASN A 72 -1.36 -7.95 1.40
C ASN A 72 -2.47 -9.00 1.59
N MET A 73 -3.52 -8.96 0.77
CA MET A 73 -4.58 -9.97 0.76
C MET A 73 -4.03 -11.36 0.44
N LEU A 74 -3.22 -11.47 -0.62
CA LEU A 74 -2.57 -12.73 -1.00
C LEU A 74 -1.68 -13.29 0.12
N GLY A 75 -0.93 -12.42 0.81
CA GLY A 75 -0.14 -12.79 1.98
C GLY A 75 -1.00 -13.39 3.10
N GLY A 76 -2.16 -12.80 3.38
CA GLY A 76 -3.13 -13.35 4.31
C GLY A 76 -3.76 -14.67 3.86
N ALA A 77 -4.02 -14.83 2.57
CA ALA A 77 -4.58 -16.05 2.00
C ALA A 77 -3.64 -17.26 2.09
N ILE A 78 -2.33 -17.03 1.89
CA ILE A 78 -1.30 -18.07 1.84
C ILE A 78 -0.70 -18.37 3.22
N PHE A 79 -0.39 -17.33 3.99
CA PHE A 79 0.34 -17.45 5.27
C PHE A 79 -0.57 -17.32 6.49
N GLY A 80 -1.83 -16.95 6.31
CA GLY A 80 -2.78 -16.72 7.41
C GLY A 80 -2.66 -15.31 7.99
N PRO A 81 -3.51 -14.97 8.97
CA PRO A 81 -3.70 -13.58 9.39
C PRO A 81 -2.52 -13.00 10.16
N TRP A 82 -1.89 -13.77 11.05
CA TRP A 82 -0.81 -13.27 11.91
C TRP A 82 0.54 -13.27 11.21
N VAL A 83 0.90 -14.39 10.57
CA VAL A 83 2.17 -14.50 9.81
C VAL A 83 2.13 -13.60 8.58
N GLY A 84 1.01 -13.56 7.87
CA GLY A 84 0.80 -12.65 6.74
C GLY A 84 0.93 -11.18 7.14
N LEU A 85 0.39 -10.79 8.32
CA LEU A 85 0.53 -9.42 8.82
C LEU A 85 1.97 -9.05 9.12
N MET A 86 2.68 -9.87 9.89
CA MET A 86 4.08 -9.61 10.24
C MET A 86 4.94 -9.53 8.98
N LEU A 87 4.77 -10.47 8.05
CA LEU A 87 5.50 -10.52 6.78
C LEU A 87 5.20 -9.26 5.96
N THR A 88 3.94 -8.95 5.68
CA THR A 88 3.54 -7.80 4.86
C THR A 88 3.96 -6.46 5.48
N CYS A 89 3.91 -6.30 6.81
CA CYS A 89 4.42 -5.10 7.48
C CYS A 89 5.94 -4.95 7.30
N LEU A 90 6.72 -6.01 7.46
CA LEU A 90 8.16 -5.97 7.26
C LEU A 90 8.49 -5.66 5.79
N LEU A 91 7.85 -6.35 4.85
CA LEU A 91 8.08 -6.15 3.42
C LEU A 91 7.64 -4.75 2.97
N ALA A 92 6.52 -4.23 3.49
CA ALA A 92 6.10 -2.86 3.25
C ALA A 92 7.15 -1.87 3.73
N THR A 93 7.70 -2.08 4.93
CA THR A 93 8.71 -1.20 5.53
C THR A 93 10.02 -1.21 4.75
N PHE A 94 10.56 -2.41 4.45
CA PHE A 94 11.79 -2.54 3.68
C PHE A 94 11.62 -2.07 2.23
N GLY A 95 10.52 -2.43 1.56
CA GLY A 95 10.22 -1.97 0.21
C GLY A 95 10.04 -0.45 0.12
N SER A 96 9.34 0.16 1.08
CA SER A 96 9.22 1.62 1.18
C SER A 96 10.56 2.29 1.46
N THR A 97 11.43 1.64 2.23
CA THR A 97 12.79 2.12 2.49
C THR A 97 13.64 2.09 1.21
N PHE A 98 13.56 1.02 0.42
CA PHE A 98 14.23 0.98 -0.89
C PHE A 98 13.70 2.04 -1.84
N CYS A 99 12.37 2.25 -1.88
CA CYS A 99 11.76 3.34 -2.65
C CYS A 99 12.28 4.72 -2.21
N PHE A 100 12.36 4.95 -0.90
CA PHE A 100 12.93 6.17 -0.32
C PHE A 100 14.38 6.38 -0.74
N LEU A 101 15.21 5.34 -0.66
CA LEU A 101 16.63 5.43 -1.03
C LEU A 101 16.80 5.69 -2.52
N LEU A 102 16.03 4.99 -3.36
CA LEU A 102 16.03 5.17 -4.81
C LEU A 102 15.59 6.59 -5.19
N SER A 103 14.53 7.10 -4.55
CA SER A 103 14.07 8.47 -4.74
C SER A 103 15.07 9.50 -4.20
N SER A 104 15.76 9.21 -3.10
CA SER A 104 16.82 10.09 -2.59
C SER A 104 18.02 10.16 -3.53
N ALA A 105 18.39 9.04 -4.16
CA ALA A 105 19.53 8.96 -5.06
C ALA A 105 19.24 9.62 -6.43
N PHE A 106 18.09 9.30 -7.02
CA PHE A 106 17.74 9.76 -8.37
C PHE A 106 16.71 10.89 -8.35
N GLY A 107 15.59 10.70 -7.65
CA GLY A 107 14.44 11.61 -7.70
C GLY A 107 14.69 13.00 -7.13
N LYS A 108 15.50 13.12 -6.06
CA LYS A 108 15.74 14.39 -5.38
C LYS A 108 16.33 15.46 -6.29
N GLN A 109 17.31 15.11 -7.11
CA GLN A 109 17.98 16.07 -8.01
C GLN A 109 17.02 16.61 -9.07
N TYR A 110 16.19 15.75 -9.67
CA TYR A 110 15.20 16.18 -10.67
C TYR A 110 14.13 17.07 -10.06
N VAL A 111 13.53 16.69 -8.92
CA VAL A 111 12.41 17.45 -8.34
C VAL A 111 12.86 18.83 -7.86
N VAL A 112 14.05 18.94 -7.27
CA VAL A 112 14.64 20.23 -6.87
C VAL A 112 14.92 21.12 -8.09
N HIS A 113 15.32 20.53 -9.22
CA HIS A 113 15.57 21.29 -10.45
C HIS A 113 14.28 21.86 -11.05
N PHE A 114 13.18 21.07 -11.10
CA PHE A 114 11.92 21.52 -11.68
C PHE A 114 11.10 22.44 -10.76
N PHE A 115 11.16 22.26 -9.45
CA PHE A 115 10.33 23.01 -8.48
C PHE A 115 11.11 23.50 -7.25
N PRO A 116 12.17 24.32 -7.43
CA PRO A 116 13.07 24.70 -6.33
C PRO A 116 12.36 25.48 -5.22
N GLU A 117 11.52 26.47 -5.58
CA GLU A 117 10.84 27.33 -4.59
C GLU A 117 9.84 26.55 -3.72
N LYS A 118 9.01 25.70 -4.33
CA LYS A 118 8.02 24.90 -3.59
C LYS A 118 8.70 23.89 -2.66
N VAL A 119 9.77 23.25 -3.12
CA VAL A 119 10.53 22.31 -2.30
C VAL A 119 11.19 23.03 -1.13
N ALA A 120 11.80 24.20 -1.35
CA ALA A 120 12.41 25.00 -0.29
C ALA A 120 11.40 25.42 0.78
N LEU A 121 10.22 25.91 0.39
CA LEU A 121 9.15 26.26 1.33
C LEU A 121 8.70 25.07 2.18
N LEU A 122 8.54 23.90 1.56
CA LEU A 122 8.13 22.68 2.29
C LEU A 122 9.25 22.16 3.20
N GLN A 123 10.51 22.24 2.76
CA GLN A 123 11.67 21.89 3.59
C GLN A 123 11.77 22.79 4.82
N MET A 124 11.57 24.11 4.67
CA MET A 124 11.55 25.02 5.83
C MET A 124 10.44 24.66 6.82
N LYS A 125 9.23 24.35 6.31
CA LYS A 125 8.09 23.97 7.14
C LYS A 125 8.32 22.65 7.88
N VAL A 126 9.00 21.70 7.23
CA VAL A 126 9.46 20.44 7.81
C VAL A 126 10.47 20.69 8.92
N GLU A 127 11.41 21.62 8.70
CA GLU A 127 12.44 21.96 9.68
C GLU A 127 11.84 22.63 10.92
N GLU A 128 10.92 23.57 10.73
CA GLU A 128 10.18 24.25 11.80
C GLU A 128 9.35 23.27 12.66
N ASN A 129 8.84 22.20 12.04
CA ASN A 129 7.95 21.23 12.68
C ASN A 129 8.61 19.86 12.94
N ARG A 130 9.95 19.78 12.98
CA ARG A 130 10.73 18.54 13.14
C ARG A 130 10.23 17.61 14.25
N SER A 131 9.86 18.18 15.39
CA SER A 131 9.39 17.42 16.57
C SER A 131 8.07 16.70 16.34
N SER A 132 7.20 17.25 15.50
CA SER A 132 5.87 16.70 15.19
C SER A 132 5.84 15.84 13.92
N LEU A 133 6.95 15.79 13.17
CA LEU A 133 7.01 15.20 11.84
C LEU A 133 6.68 13.70 11.84
N PHE A 134 7.11 12.97 12.87
CA PHE A 134 6.76 11.57 13.04
C PHE A 134 5.24 11.36 13.14
N PHE A 135 4.57 12.14 13.99
CA PHE A 135 3.12 12.07 14.19
C PHE A 135 2.36 12.53 12.95
N PHE A 136 2.87 13.54 12.25
CA PHE A 136 2.31 13.99 10.98
C PHE A 136 2.35 12.89 9.91
N LEU A 137 3.49 12.22 9.73
CA LEU A 137 3.59 11.09 8.79
C LEU A 137 2.71 9.91 9.21
N LEU A 138 2.63 9.62 10.51
CA LEU A 138 1.78 8.57 11.04
C LEU A 138 0.31 8.86 10.74
N PHE A 139 -0.13 10.10 10.96
CA PHE A 139 -1.46 10.56 10.63
C PHE A 139 -1.76 10.39 9.13
N LEU A 140 -0.86 10.82 8.25
CA LEU A 140 -1.02 10.66 6.80
C LEU A 140 -1.08 9.20 6.32
N ARG A 141 -0.54 8.25 7.10
CA ARG A 141 -0.58 6.82 6.77
C ARG A 141 -1.80 6.11 7.36
N PHE A 142 -2.22 6.49 8.55
CA PHE A 142 -3.47 6.01 9.15
C PHE A 142 -4.69 6.53 8.40
N PHE A 143 -4.65 7.79 7.98
CA PHE A 143 -5.68 8.42 7.18
C PHE A 143 -5.14 8.52 5.75
N PRO A 144 -5.48 7.59 4.84
CA PRO A 144 -4.90 7.47 3.50
C PRO A 144 -5.39 8.58 2.55
N MET A 145 -5.30 9.83 3.00
CA MET A 145 -5.47 11.05 2.21
C MET A 145 -4.49 11.09 1.05
N THR A 146 -3.28 10.61 1.31
CA THR A 146 -2.15 10.65 0.39
C THR A 146 -1.73 9.23 0.04
N PRO A 147 -1.52 8.91 -1.24
CA PRO A 147 -1.04 7.61 -1.63
C PRO A 147 0.31 7.28 -0.96
N ASN A 148 0.47 6.04 -0.47
CA ASN A 148 1.70 5.63 0.20
C ASN A 148 2.94 5.77 -0.69
N TRP A 149 2.80 5.49 -1.99
CA TRP A 149 3.89 5.65 -2.96
C TRP A 149 4.38 7.10 -3.01
N PHE A 150 3.46 8.06 -2.93
CA PHE A 150 3.78 9.49 -2.98
C PHE A 150 4.62 9.89 -1.77
N LEU A 151 4.20 9.50 -0.55
CA LEU A 151 4.99 9.77 0.65
C LEU A 151 6.39 9.17 0.58
N ASN A 152 6.55 7.96 0.02
CA ASN A 152 7.85 7.31 -0.09
C ASN A 152 8.82 8.07 -1.02
N ILE A 153 8.28 8.73 -2.06
CA ILE A 153 9.06 9.55 -3.00
C ILE A 153 9.29 10.96 -2.48
N THR A 154 8.30 11.58 -1.82
CA THR A 154 8.38 12.98 -1.40
C THR A 154 9.20 13.16 -0.12
N CYS A 155 9.16 12.21 0.82
CA CYS A 155 9.92 12.30 2.07
C CYS A 155 11.44 12.57 1.89
N PRO A 156 12.17 11.86 0.99
CA PRO A 156 13.60 12.14 0.78
C PRO A 156 13.84 13.50 0.11
N VAL A 157 12.92 13.95 -0.75
CA VAL A 157 12.97 15.29 -1.36
C VAL A 157 12.85 16.38 -0.30
N LEU A 158 12.06 16.15 0.75
CA LEU A 158 11.86 17.07 1.88
C LEU A 158 12.92 16.95 2.99
N ASN A 159 14.01 16.19 2.79
CA ASN A 159 15.06 15.95 3.80
C ASN A 159 14.54 15.33 5.11
N ILE A 160 13.48 14.52 5.04
CA ILE A 160 12.98 13.77 6.19
C ILE A 160 13.99 12.66 6.53
N PRO A 161 14.37 12.49 7.81
CA PRO A 161 15.34 11.48 8.20
C PRO A 161 14.75 10.07 8.04
N LEU A 162 15.59 9.14 7.56
CA LEU A 162 15.17 7.78 7.24
C LEU A 162 14.59 7.04 8.45
N SER A 163 15.10 7.28 9.65
CA SER A 163 14.60 6.65 10.88
C SER A 163 13.13 6.99 11.15
N ILE A 164 12.77 8.28 11.09
CA ILE A 164 11.38 8.74 11.26
C ILE A 164 10.49 8.13 10.18
N PHE A 165 10.95 8.14 8.92
CA PHE A 165 10.23 7.53 7.82
C PHE A 165 10.01 6.03 8.05
N PHE A 166 11.05 5.27 8.40
CA PHE A 166 10.99 3.83 8.63
C PHE A 166 9.96 3.46 9.70
N PHE A 167 10.03 4.08 10.88
CA PHE A 167 9.07 3.80 11.95
C PHE A 167 7.66 4.28 11.60
N SER A 168 7.52 5.38 10.86
CA SER A 168 6.19 5.84 10.40
C SER A 168 5.54 4.83 9.46
N VAL A 169 6.30 4.19 8.57
CA VAL A 169 5.79 3.13 7.67
C VAL A 169 5.44 1.89 8.48
N LEU A 170 6.35 1.45 9.35
CA LEU A 170 6.20 0.24 10.14
C LEU A 170 4.94 0.27 10.99
N ILE A 171 4.67 1.40 11.67
CA ILE A 171 3.52 1.55 12.58
C ILE A 171 2.28 2.03 11.82
N GLY A 172 2.43 3.00 10.92
CA GLY A 172 1.33 3.64 10.21
C GLY A 172 0.59 2.72 9.26
N LEU A 173 1.26 1.69 8.72
CA LEU A 173 0.62 0.73 7.81
C LEU A 173 0.01 -0.49 8.50
N ILE A 174 0.21 -0.68 9.81
CA ILE A 174 -0.32 -1.84 10.52
C ILE A 174 -1.84 -1.98 10.35
N PRO A 175 -2.67 -0.93 10.57
CA PRO A 175 -4.13 -1.08 10.47
C PRO A 175 -4.58 -1.44 9.05
N TYR A 176 -3.97 -0.79 8.06
CA TYR A 176 -4.24 -1.05 6.64
C TYR A 176 -3.84 -2.48 6.25
N ASN A 177 -2.62 -2.90 6.60
CA ASN A 177 -2.13 -4.25 6.32
C ASN A 177 -2.98 -5.30 7.04
N PHE A 178 -3.39 -5.04 8.29
CA PHE A 178 -4.28 -5.93 9.04
C PHE A 178 -5.62 -6.15 8.35
N ILE A 179 -6.25 -5.06 7.90
CA ILE A 179 -7.50 -5.13 7.14
C ILE A 179 -7.31 -5.98 5.88
N CYS A 180 -6.32 -5.68 5.04
CA CYS A 180 -6.09 -6.42 3.80
C CYS A 180 -5.77 -7.91 4.04
N VAL A 181 -4.85 -8.19 4.97
CA VAL A 181 -4.44 -9.56 5.31
C VAL A 181 -5.62 -10.34 5.89
N ARG A 182 -6.45 -9.72 6.72
CA ARG A 182 -7.64 -10.37 7.28
C ARG A 182 -8.65 -10.69 6.18
N THR A 183 -8.93 -9.73 5.29
CA THR A 183 -9.80 -9.96 4.12
C THR A 183 -9.31 -11.13 3.27
N GLY A 184 -8.00 -11.16 2.96
CA GLY A 184 -7.41 -12.26 2.19
C GLY A 184 -7.46 -13.61 2.90
N SER A 185 -7.25 -13.64 4.22
CA SER A 185 -7.37 -14.86 5.02
C SER A 185 -8.80 -15.42 4.98
N VAL A 186 -9.80 -14.56 5.14
CA VAL A 186 -11.23 -14.94 5.07
C VAL A 186 -11.56 -15.44 3.66
N LEU A 187 -11.13 -14.70 2.62
CA LEU A 187 -11.37 -15.06 1.23
C LEU A 187 -10.79 -16.44 0.87
N SER A 188 -9.65 -16.81 1.46
CA SER A 188 -9.00 -18.11 1.22
C SER A 188 -9.67 -19.31 1.89
N GLN A 189 -10.62 -19.07 2.81
CA GLN A 189 -11.39 -20.11 3.49
C GLN A 189 -12.72 -20.41 2.79
N LEU A 190 -13.17 -19.49 1.92
CA LEU A 190 -14.39 -19.65 1.13
C LEU A 190 -14.08 -20.54 -0.07
N SER A 191 -14.75 -21.68 -0.16
CA SER A 191 -14.48 -22.71 -1.17
C SER A 191 -15.28 -22.51 -2.46
N SER A 192 -16.29 -21.64 -2.45
CA SER A 192 -17.10 -21.25 -3.61
C SER A 192 -17.45 -19.75 -3.56
N LEU A 193 -17.71 -19.13 -4.72
CA LEU A 193 -18.21 -17.75 -4.80
C LEU A 193 -19.62 -17.60 -4.21
N ASP A 194 -20.39 -18.70 -4.16
CA ASP A 194 -21.71 -18.73 -3.51
C ASP A 194 -21.60 -18.57 -1.98
N ASP A 195 -20.53 -19.05 -1.34
CA ASP A 195 -20.26 -18.83 0.08
C ASP A 195 -19.83 -17.39 0.41
N ILE A 196 -19.37 -16.62 -0.59
CA ILE A 196 -19.09 -15.18 -0.44
C ILE A 196 -20.40 -14.41 -0.21
N PHE A 197 -21.49 -14.85 -0.83
CA PHE A 197 -22.84 -14.30 -0.62
C PHE A 197 -23.53 -14.83 0.64
N SER A 198 -22.89 -15.72 1.41
CA SER A 198 -23.45 -16.12 2.70
C SER A 198 -23.52 -14.91 3.63
N TRP A 199 -24.63 -14.79 4.36
CA TRP A 199 -24.89 -13.64 5.24
C TRP A 199 -23.78 -13.39 6.27
N GLY A 200 -23.10 -14.44 6.75
CA GLY A 200 -21.99 -14.33 7.70
C GLY A 200 -20.73 -13.71 7.08
N THR A 201 -20.35 -14.13 5.88
CA THR A 201 -19.18 -13.58 5.19
C THR A 201 -19.46 -12.18 4.66
N LEU A 202 -20.66 -11.96 4.13
CA LEU A 202 -21.07 -10.65 3.61
C LEU A 202 -21.07 -9.59 4.73
N THR A 203 -21.54 -9.94 5.93
CA THR A 203 -21.51 -9.02 7.08
C THR A 203 -20.10 -8.75 7.58
N GLN A 204 -19.19 -9.74 7.57
CA GLN A 204 -17.77 -9.52 7.93
C GLN A 204 -17.03 -8.67 6.90
N LEU A 205 -17.21 -8.94 5.60
CA LEU A 205 -16.63 -8.15 4.51
C LEU A 205 -17.21 -6.73 4.51
N LEU A 206 -18.52 -6.58 4.75
CA LEU A 206 -19.16 -5.28 4.91
C LEU A 206 -18.62 -4.54 6.13
N ALA A 207 -18.42 -5.21 7.27
CA ALA A 207 -17.85 -4.59 8.47
C ALA A 207 -16.41 -4.12 8.23
N ILE A 208 -15.60 -4.92 7.52
CA ILE A 208 -14.24 -4.53 7.13
C ILE A 208 -14.27 -3.38 6.11
N ALA A 209 -15.16 -3.43 5.12
CA ALA A 209 -15.33 -2.37 4.13
C ALA A 209 -15.77 -1.06 4.80
N LEU A 210 -16.72 -1.11 5.74
CA LEU A 210 -17.16 0.03 6.53
C LEU A 210 -16.01 0.58 7.39
N MET A 211 -15.26 -0.28 8.07
CA MET A 211 -14.04 0.11 8.81
C MET A 211 -12.98 0.76 7.91
N ALA A 212 -12.81 0.26 6.68
CA ALA A 212 -11.91 0.85 5.69
C ALA A 212 -12.45 2.16 5.10
N LEU A 213 -13.78 2.33 5.03
CA LEU A 213 -14.43 3.54 4.52
C LEU A 213 -14.51 4.66 5.57
N LEU A 214 -14.57 4.32 6.86
CA LEU A 214 -14.69 5.29 7.96
C LEU A 214 -13.65 6.42 7.88
N PRO A 215 -12.33 6.16 7.66
CA PRO A 215 -11.35 7.21 7.46
C PRO A 215 -11.70 8.12 6.29
N GLY A 216 -12.00 7.56 5.11
CA GLY A 216 -12.27 8.31 3.89
C GLY A 216 -13.58 9.12 3.93
N ALA A 217 -14.62 8.60 4.58
CA ALA A 217 -15.90 9.26 4.73
C ALA A 217 -15.84 10.43 5.74
N LEU A 218 -15.13 10.25 6.85
CA LEU A 218 -14.87 11.32 7.82
C LEU A 218 -14.09 12.46 7.16
N ILE A 219 -13.04 12.11 6.43
CA ILE A 219 -12.25 13.03 5.62
C ILE A 219 -13.11 13.84 4.64
N LYS A 220 -13.97 13.18 3.86
CA LYS A 220 -14.84 13.85 2.88
C LYS A 220 -15.84 14.79 3.58
N ARG A 221 -16.35 14.40 4.75
CA ARG A 221 -17.22 15.25 5.56
C ARG A 221 -16.48 16.48 6.12
N PHE A 222 -15.27 16.33 6.65
CA PHE A 222 -14.50 17.44 7.22
C PHE A 222 -13.93 18.38 6.14
N GLY A 223 -13.47 17.85 5.01
CA GLY A 223 -13.03 18.67 3.85
C GLY A 223 -14.16 19.49 3.24
N THR A 224 -15.37 18.92 3.16
CA THR A 224 -16.56 19.65 2.65
C THR A 224 -17.07 20.70 3.66
N ALA A 225 -16.89 20.47 4.96
CA ALA A 225 -17.28 21.41 6.00
C ALA A 225 -16.38 22.66 6.04
N HIS A 226 -15.06 22.51 5.84
CA HIS A 226 -14.13 23.64 5.80
C HIS A 226 -14.27 24.50 4.53
N LEU A 227 -14.53 23.89 3.37
CA LEU A 227 -14.78 24.60 2.10
C LEU A 227 -16.05 25.46 2.11
N LYS A 228 -17.01 25.20 3.01
CA LYS A 228 -18.22 26.03 3.16
C LYS A 228 -18.02 27.27 4.04
N LEU A 229 -17.00 27.33 4.89
CA LEU A 229 -16.74 28.48 5.77
C LEU A 229 -15.98 29.60 5.04
N ASP A 230 -15.07 29.26 4.14
CA ASP A 230 -14.31 30.26 3.35
C ASP A 230 -15.15 30.90 2.22
N GLY A 231 -16.25 30.27 1.81
CA GLY A 231 -17.16 30.79 0.79
C GLY A 231 -18.16 31.84 1.30
N VAL A 232 -18.34 31.97 2.62
CA VAL A 232 -19.33 32.87 3.23
C VAL A 232 -18.71 34.18 3.74
N THR A 233 -17.39 34.23 3.97
CA THR A 233 -16.69 35.44 4.44
C THR A 233 -16.23 36.38 3.31
N SER A 234 -16.24 35.94 2.06
CA SER A 234 -15.80 36.73 0.89
C SER A 234 -16.97 37.31 0.08
N ASN A 235 -17.92 38.00 0.73
CA ASN A 235 -18.96 38.75 0.00
C ASN A 235 -19.37 40.09 0.66
N GLY A 236 -18.50 40.67 1.49
CA GLY A 236 -18.86 41.78 2.38
C GLY A 236 -18.11 43.11 2.25
N THR A 237 -17.20 43.30 1.29
CA THR A 237 -16.45 44.58 1.19
C THR A 237 -16.12 44.93 -0.25
N GLY A 238 -17.03 45.68 -0.88
CA GLY A 238 -16.84 46.13 -2.26
C GLY A 238 -17.89 47.15 -2.70
N ARG A 239 -18.03 48.28 -1.98
CA ARG A 239 -18.65 49.51 -2.48
C ARG A 239 -18.35 50.66 -1.51
N ASP A 240 -17.37 51.50 -1.84
CA ASP A 240 -17.60 52.80 -2.49
C ASP A 240 -16.35 53.68 -2.36
N ARG A 241 -15.67 53.93 -3.48
CA ARG A 241 -14.84 55.12 -3.62
C ARG A 241 -14.71 55.45 -5.10
N LYS A 242 -15.66 56.22 -5.61
CA LYS A 242 -15.57 56.89 -6.92
C LYS A 242 -15.77 58.39 -6.76
N SER A 243 -14.76 59.13 -7.21
CA SER A 243 -14.74 60.53 -7.63
C SER A 243 -15.26 61.61 -6.67
N ARG A 244 -14.35 62.44 -6.17
CA ARG A 244 -14.21 63.85 -6.60
C ARG A 244 -12.85 64.38 -6.18
#